data_AF-A0AA96SEV6-F1
#
_entry.id   AF-A0AA96SEV6-F1
#
_cell.length_a   1.000
_cell.length_b   1.000
_cell.length_c   1.000
_cell.angle_alpha   90.00
_cell.angle_beta   90.00
_cell.angle_gamma   90.00
#
_symmetry.space_group_name_H-M   'P 1'
#
loop_
_entity.id
_entity.type
_entity.pdbx_description
1 polymer ?
#
loop_
_entity_poly.entity_id
_entity_poly.type
_entity_poly.pdbx_seq_one_letter_code
_entity_poly.pdbx_strand_id
1 'polypeptide(L)'
;MEKLINDISGASYLNGSACHLDISQWATKDTWGKLKEHQRKAITGKSDLDLLRQQVLTNNYEIILLNGATTSEVFLNQCFNIYDYKTITLQKTTRVKEEKTLSKVEGYYVEVNELLGKKLKNPTKIIGWNDYIQKKPSNIELIKSWIKTL
;
A
#
# COMPACT_ATOMS: atom_id res chain seq x y z
N MET A 1 -8.48 -0.63 11.28
CA MET A 1 -7.74 -1.36 10.23
C MET A 1 -8.19 -2.82 10.18
N GLU A 2 -8.18 -3.56 11.29
CA GLU A 2 -8.66 -4.96 11.38
C GLU A 2 -9.95 -5.24 10.60
N LYS A 3 -11.05 -4.52 10.89
CA LYS A 3 -12.33 -4.69 10.20
C LYS A 3 -12.21 -4.58 8.67
N LEU A 4 -11.41 -3.62 8.17
CA LEU A 4 -11.20 -3.47 6.73
C LEU A 4 -10.49 -4.70 6.16
N ILE A 5 -9.39 -5.13 6.79
CA ILE A 5 -8.60 -6.29 6.34
C ILE A 5 -9.49 -7.53 6.29
N ASN A 6 -10.24 -7.79 7.36
CA ASN A 6 -11.15 -8.92 7.43
C ASN A 6 -12.25 -8.82 6.37
N ASP A 7 -12.87 -7.65 6.19
CA ASP A 7 -13.91 -7.44 5.19
C ASP A 7 -13.35 -7.73 3.77
N ILE A 8 -12.14 -7.27 3.44
CA ILE A 8 -11.63 -7.32 2.05
C ILE A 8 -10.92 -8.62 1.67
N SER A 9 -10.25 -9.30 2.61
CA SER A 9 -9.45 -10.50 2.33
C SER A 9 -9.82 -11.72 3.16
N GLY A 10 -10.65 -11.57 4.20
CA GLY A 10 -10.89 -12.62 5.19
C GLY A 10 -9.73 -12.86 6.16
N ALA A 11 -8.60 -12.16 5.99
CA ALA A 11 -7.46 -12.23 6.91
C ALA A 11 -7.73 -11.43 8.19
N SER A 12 -6.97 -11.70 9.25
CA SER A 12 -7.14 -11.06 10.56
C SER A 12 -5.82 -10.98 11.30
N TYR A 13 -5.60 -9.87 12.01
CA TYR A 13 -4.47 -9.76 12.94
C TYR A 13 -4.63 -10.71 14.13
N LEU A 14 -5.87 -11.06 14.50
CA LEU A 14 -6.19 -11.85 15.69
C LEU A 14 -5.86 -13.34 15.53
N ASN A 15 -5.99 -13.87 14.31
CA ASN A 15 -5.68 -15.28 14.02
C ASN A 15 -4.29 -15.47 13.39
N GLY A 16 -3.50 -14.40 13.27
CA GLY A 16 -2.15 -14.43 12.70
C GLY A 16 -2.09 -14.54 11.17
N SER A 17 -3.23 -14.51 10.46
CA SER A 17 -3.25 -14.55 8.98
C SER A 17 -2.93 -13.19 8.34
N ALA A 18 -2.89 -12.11 9.13
CA ALA A 18 -2.44 -10.79 8.71
C ALA A 18 -1.38 -10.24 9.68
N CYS A 19 -0.49 -9.40 9.16
CA CYS A 19 0.45 -8.61 9.95
C CYS A 19 0.52 -7.17 9.44
N HIS A 20 1.01 -6.26 10.30
CA HIS A 20 1.29 -4.88 9.90
C HIS A 20 2.80 -4.72 9.74
N LEU A 21 3.22 -4.13 8.62
CA LEU A 21 4.61 -3.78 8.36
C LEU A 21 4.70 -2.27 8.20
N ASP A 22 5.61 -1.66 8.94
CA ASP A 22 5.88 -0.23 8.86
C ASP A 22 7.09 0.03 7.94
N ILE A 23 6.98 1.06 7.11
CA ILE A 23 8.11 1.54 6.29
C ILE A 23 9.25 2.03 7.17
N SER A 24 8.92 2.62 8.32
CA SER A 24 9.88 2.96 9.35
C SER A 24 9.22 2.76 10.70
N GLN A 25 9.88 1.99 11.55
CA GLN A 25 9.41 1.68 12.91
C GLN A 25 9.29 2.93 13.79
N TRP A 26 9.92 4.04 13.38
CA TRP A 26 10.00 5.29 14.14
C TRP A 26 9.05 6.38 13.60
N ALA A 27 8.39 6.13 12.47
CA ALA A 27 7.53 7.09 11.81
C ALA A 27 6.09 7.00 12.33
N THR A 28 5.67 8.00 13.10
CA THR A 28 4.24 8.25 13.38
C THR A 28 3.71 9.32 12.42
N LYS A 29 2.38 9.42 12.28
CA LYS A 29 1.76 10.44 11.41
C LYS A 29 2.22 11.86 11.76
N ASP A 30 2.32 12.16 13.05
CA ASP A 30 2.69 13.48 13.54
C ASP A 30 4.18 13.76 13.40
N THR A 31 5.04 12.73 13.49
CA THR A 31 6.47 12.91 13.23
C THR A 31 6.72 13.03 11.73
N TRP A 32 6.17 12.13 10.91
CA TRP A 32 6.40 12.08 9.46
C TRP A 32 5.95 13.35 8.73
N GLY A 33 4.77 13.88 9.06
CA GLY A 33 4.24 15.09 8.43
C GLY A 33 5.11 16.34 8.65
N LYS A 34 5.87 16.36 9.75
CA LYS A 34 6.77 17.48 10.12
C LYS A 34 8.18 17.35 9.56
N LEU A 35 8.54 16.20 8.97
CA LEU A 35 9.87 15.98 8.44
C LEU A 35 10.09 16.70 7.11
N LYS A 36 11.25 17.34 6.98
CA LYS A 36 11.76 17.83 5.70
C LYS A 36 12.13 16.65 4.80
N GLU A 37 12.19 16.88 3.49
CA GLU A 37 12.48 15.84 2.50
C GLU A 37 13.79 15.08 2.79
N HIS A 38 14.87 15.79 3.15
CA HIS A 38 16.14 15.16 3.51
C HIS A 38 16.05 14.29 4.77
N GLN A 39 15.19 14.65 5.74
CA GLN A 39 14.97 13.85 6.95
C GLN A 39 14.17 12.59 6.64
N ARG A 40 13.16 12.68 5.75
CA ARG A 40 12.45 11.51 5.24
C ARG A 40 13.40 10.57 4.51
N LYS A 41 14.28 11.12 3.65
CA LYS A 41 15.33 10.38 2.95
C LYS A 41 16.35 9.72 3.88
N ALA A 42 16.65 10.33 5.03
CA ALA A 42 17.54 9.75 6.02
C ALA A 42 16.89 8.57 6.77
N ILE A 43 15.59 8.67 7.10
CA ILE A 43 14.84 7.58 7.73
C ILE A 43 14.59 6.45 6.74
N THR A 44 14.23 6.76 5.50
CA THR A 44 14.20 5.78 4.40
C THR A 44 15.61 5.47 3.86
N GLY A 45 16.65 5.92 4.57
CA GLY A 45 18.05 5.80 4.21
C GLY A 45 18.56 4.39 4.42
N LYS A 46 18.29 3.52 3.44
CA LYS A 46 18.70 2.12 3.32
C LYS A 46 18.29 1.18 4.47
N SER A 47 18.66 1.41 5.73
CA SER A 47 18.48 0.42 6.81
C SER A 47 17.02 0.01 7.05
N ASP A 48 16.09 0.97 7.15
CA ASP A 48 14.67 0.67 7.40
C ASP A 48 14.02 -0.01 6.18
N LEU A 49 14.35 0.47 4.96
CA LEU A 49 13.87 -0.16 3.73
C LEU A 49 14.47 -1.55 3.51
N ASP A 50 15.73 -1.78 3.91
CA ASP A 50 16.38 -3.09 3.82
C ASP A 50 15.73 -4.09 4.78
N LEU A 51 15.37 -3.65 5.99
CA LEU A 51 14.59 -4.47 6.91
C LEU A 51 13.21 -4.82 6.33
N LEU A 52 12.48 -3.84 5.78
CA LEU A 52 11.20 -4.08 5.13
C LEU A 52 11.35 -5.05 3.95
N ARG A 53 12.38 -4.88 3.10
CA ARG A 53 12.71 -5.82 2.02
C ARG A 53 12.91 -7.23 2.57
N GLN A 54 13.70 -7.38 3.62
CA GLN A 54 13.94 -8.68 4.23
C GLN A 54 12.64 -9.31 4.76
N GLN A 55 11.79 -8.52 5.43
CA GLN A 55 10.50 -9.01 5.93
C GLN A 55 9.58 -9.48 4.78
N VAL A 56 9.49 -8.71 3.69
CA VAL A 56 8.66 -9.06 2.51
C VAL A 56 9.23 -10.23 1.73
N LEU A 57 10.55 -10.29 1.53
CA LEU A 57 11.17 -11.36 0.74
C LEU A 57 11.26 -12.68 1.51
N THR A 58 11.30 -12.65 2.84
CA THR A 58 11.41 -13.86 3.67
C THR A 58 10.03 -14.47 3.96
N ASN A 59 9.00 -13.63 4.08
CA ASN A 59 7.64 -14.09 4.35
C ASN A 59 6.84 -14.10 3.04
N ASN A 60 6.33 -15.26 2.64
CA ASN A 60 5.56 -15.41 1.40
C ASN A 60 4.15 -14.82 1.54
N TYR A 61 4.01 -13.50 1.35
CA TYR A 61 2.72 -12.82 1.40
C TYR A 61 1.95 -13.01 0.09
N GLU A 62 0.70 -13.47 0.17
CA GLU A 62 -0.19 -13.55 -1.01
C GLU A 62 -0.75 -12.18 -1.39
N ILE A 63 -0.98 -11.32 -0.39
CA ILE A 63 -1.56 -9.99 -0.56
C ILE A 63 -0.77 -8.99 0.28
N ILE A 64 -0.37 -7.88 -0.33
CA ILE A 64 0.24 -6.72 0.33
C ILE A 64 -0.65 -5.51 0.08
N LEU A 65 -1.07 -4.86 1.17
CA LEU A 65 -1.96 -3.70 1.14
C LEU A 65 -1.20 -2.43 1.55
N LEU A 66 -1.08 -1.47 0.64
CA LEU A 66 -0.33 -0.23 0.83
C LEU A 66 -1.28 0.90 1.25
N ASN A 67 -1.24 1.22 2.54
CA ASN A 67 -2.17 2.18 3.13
C ASN A 67 -1.70 3.64 2.94
N GLY A 68 -2.09 4.27 1.83
CA GLY A 68 -1.88 5.69 1.56
C GLY A 68 -0.86 5.99 0.46
N ALA A 69 -0.90 7.22 -0.07
CA ALA A 69 -0.07 7.65 -1.20
C ALA A 69 1.43 7.48 -0.92
N THR A 70 1.90 8.01 0.21
CA THR A 70 3.32 7.92 0.60
C THR A 70 3.76 6.48 0.76
N THR A 71 2.94 5.64 1.40
CA THR A 71 3.24 4.22 1.57
C THR A 71 3.38 3.54 0.22
N SER A 72 2.46 3.83 -0.70
CA SER A 72 2.46 3.28 -2.04
C SER A 72 3.70 3.70 -2.82
N GLU A 73 4.02 5.00 -2.82
CA GLU A 73 5.18 5.56 -3.51
C GLU A 73 6.50 4.98 -2.99
N VAL A 74 6.70 4.97 -1.67
CA VAL A 74 7.93 4.46 -1.07
C VAL A 74 8.07 2.96 -1.31
N PHE A 75 7.00 2.18 -1.13
CA PHE A 75 7.05 0.74 -1.32
C PHE A 75 7.32 0.37 -2.79
N LEU A 76 6.52 0.91 -3.73
CA LEU A 76 6.64 0.59 -5.14
C LEU A 76 7.97 1.11 -5.71
N ASN A 77 8.26 2.40 -5.54
CA ASN A 77 9.36 3.03 -6.27
C ASN A 77 10.70 2.88 -5.53
N GLN A 78 10.74 3.14 -4.22
CA GLN A 78 11.99 3.20 -3.46
C GLN A 78 12.40 1.84 -2.90
N CYS A 79 11.42 1.04 -2.46
CA CYS A 79 11.68 -0.25 -1.84
C CYS A 79 11.88 -1.35 -2.88
N PHE A 80 10.98 -1.48 -3.87
CA PHE A 80 10.98 -2.63 -4.80
C PHE A 80 11.20 -2.29 -6.27
N ASN A 81 11.33 -1.02 -6.66
CA ASN A 81 11.51 -0.59 -8.06
C ASN A 81 10.40 -1.11 -9.01
N ILE A 82 9.15 -1.12 -8.55
CA ILE A 82 7.98 -1.54 -9.32
C ILE A 82 7.34 -0.32 -9.96
N TYR A 83 7.52 -0.17 -11.27
CA TYR A 83 6.98 0.95 -12.05
C TYR A 83 5.85 0.54 -13.00
N ASP A 84 5.75 -0.76 -13.33
CA ASP A 84 4.67 -1.30 -14.15
C ASP A 84 3.52 -1.77 -13.25
N TYR A 85 2.61 -0.86 -12.94
CA TYR A 85 1.40 -1.15 -12.18
C TYR A 85 0.18 -0.51 -12.84
N LYS A 86 -0.97 -1.17 -12.69
CA LYS A 86 -2.25 -0.63 -13.15
C LYS A 86 -2.68 0.48 -12.20
N THR A 87 -2.90 1.68 -12.72
CA THR A 87 -3.54 2.77 -11.98
C THR A 87 -5.05 2.69 -12.17
N ILE A 88 -5.79 2.72 -11.08
CA ILE A 88 -7.23 2.51 -11.08
C ILE A 88 -7.92 3.70 -10.42
N THR A 89 -9.02 4.15 -11.02
CA THR A 89 -9.82 5.22 -10.42
C THR A 89 -10.75 4.60 -9.39
N LEU A 90 -10.40 4.67 -8.11
CA LEU A 90 -11.27 4.27 -7.01
C LEU A 90 -12.45 5.25 -6.86
N GLN A 91 -12.25 6.53 -7.20
CA GLN A 91 -13.32 7.52 -7.26
C GLN A 91 -13.03 8.66 -8.26
N LYS A 92 -14.04 9.08 -9.04
CA LYS A 92 -14.13 10.47 -9.55
C LYS A 92 -14.74 11.34 -8.45
N THR A 93 -13.96 12.22 -7.83
CA THR A 93 -14.54 13.20 -6.91
C THR A 93 -14.75 14.51 -7.66
N THR A 94 -16.00 14.84 -7.96
CA THR A 94 -16.36 16.21 -8.37
C THR A 94 -16.51 17.03 -7.09
N ARG A 95 -15.45 17.76 -6.70
CA ARG A 95 -15.61 18.88 -5.76
C ARG A 95 -15.68 20.14 -6.62
N VAL A 96 -16.85 20.77 -6.66
CA VAL A 96 -16.98 22.13 -7.19
C VAL A 96 -16.66 23.06 -6.03
N LYS A 97 -15.43 23.55 -5.99
CA LYS A 97 -15.06 24.71 -5.18
C LYS A 97 -14.13 25.55 -6.05
N GLU A 98 -14.53 26.78 -6.34
CA GLU A 98 -13.68 27.76 -7.04
C GLU A 98 -13.09 27.20 -8.35
N GLU A 99 -13.95 26.70 -9.26
CA GLU A 99 -13.58 26.26 -10.62
C GLU A 99 -12.51 25.15 -10.73
N LYS A 100 -12.12 24.48 -9.63
CA LYS A 100 -11.11 23.40 -9.66
C LYS A 100 -11.67 22.06 -9.20
N THR A 101 -11.75 21.12 -10.13
CA THR A 101 -12.07 19.70 -9.90
C THR A 101 -10.88 19.00 -9.24
N LEU A 102 -10.90 18.75 -7.92
CA LEU A 102 -9.79 18.05 -7.26
C LEU A 102 -10.23 17.02 -6.23
N SER A 103 -10.06 15.74 -6.59
CA SER A 103 -9.22 14.73 -5.91
C SER A 103 -9.62 13.36 -6.46
N LYS A 104 -8.88 12.82 -7.43
CA LYS A 104 -9.08 11.47 -7.94
C LYS A 104 -8.49 10.51 -6.90
N VAL A 105 -9.31 9.63 -6.33
CA VAL A 105 -8.74 8.55 -5.51
C VAL A 105 -8.18 7.52 -6.49
N GLU A 106 -6.87 7.39 -6.50
CA GLU A 106 -6.16 6.45 -7.34
C GLU A 106 -5.74 5.24 -6.51
N GLY A 107 -6.07 4.06 -7.01
CA GLY A 107 -5.57 2.80 -6.54
C GLY A 107 -4.45 2.32 -7.45
N TYR A 108 -3.55 1.53 -6.89
CA TYR A 108 -2.46 0.88 -7.61
C TYR A 108 -2.65 -0.63 -7.48
N TYR A 109 -2.55 -1.36 -8.58
CA TYR A 109 -2.61 -2.82 -8.60
C TYR A 109 -1.47 -3.37 -9.43
N VAL A 110 -0.76 -4.33 -8.86
CA VAL A 110 0.21 -5.14 -9.58
C VAL A 110 0.24 -6.54 -8.97
N GLU A 111 0.42 -7.54 -9.82
CA GLU A 111 0.66 -8.90 -9.42
C GLU A 111 2.08 -9.27 -9.83
N VAL A 112 2.88 -9.75 -8.88
CA VAL A 112 4.29 -10.04 -9.09
C VAL A 112 4.59 -11.48 -8.74
N ASN A 113 5.42 -12.12 -9.57
CA ASN A 113 5.96 -13.45 -9.30
C ASN A 113 7.42 -13.40 -8.82
N GLU A 114 8.00 -12.19 -8.83
CA GLU A 114 9.39 -11.94 -8.51
C GLU A 114 9.52 -10.54 -7.90
N LEU A 115 10.34 -10.40 -6.87
CA LEU A 115 10.70 -9.12 -6.26
C LEU A 115 12.22 -9.04 -6.13
N LEU A 116 12.83 -8.00 -6.73
CA LEU A 116 14.28 -7.76 -6.69
C LEU A 116 15.13 -8.99 -7.09
N GLY A 117 14.73 -9.71 -8.14
CA GLY A 117 15.44 -10.91 -8.60
C GLY A 117 15.06 -12.21 -7.87
N LYS A 118 14.28 -12.13 -6.79
CA LYS A 118 13.86 -13.30 -6.01
C LYS A 118 12.48 -13.78 -6.44
N LYS A 119 12.40 -15.01 -6.96
CA LYS A 119 11.13 -15.68 -7.24
C LYS A 119 10.33 -15.91 -5.97
N LEU A 120 9.05 -15.59 -6.02
CA LEU A 120 8.10 -15.79 -4.93
C LEU A 120 7.49 -17.18 -5.04
N LYS A 121 7.11 -17.77 -3.90
CA LYS A 121 6.48 -19.11 -3.88
C LYS A 121 5.13 -19.11 -4.59
N ASN A 122 4.36 -18.04 -4.40
CA ASN A 122 3.08 -17.78 -5.03
C ASN A 122 3.11 -16.36 -5.63
N PRO A 123 2.30 -16.07 -6.66
CA PRO A 123 2.08 -14.69 -7.09
C PRO A 123 1.60 -13.83 -5.92
N THR A 124 2.21 -12.66 -5.73
CA THR A 124 1.82 -11.69 -4.69
C THR A 124 1.06 -10.55 -5.33
N LYS A 125 -0.15 -10.28 -4.83
CA LYS A 125 -0.95 -9.12 -5.22
C LYS A 125 -0.59 -7.93 -4.34
N ILE A 126 -0.15 -6.84 -4.96
CA ILE A 126 0.18 -5.59 -4.28
C ILE A 126 -0.90 -4.57 -4.66
N ILE A 127 -1.63 -4.10 -3.64
CA ILE A 127 -2.76 -3.18 -3.81
C ILE A 127 -2.51 -1.95 -2.95
N GLY A 128 -2.44 -0.78 -3.57
CA GLY A 128 -2.25 0.50 -2.87
C GLY A 128 -3.34 1.51 -3.19
N TRP A 129 -3.37 2.61 -2.42
CA TRP A 129 -4.30 3.73 -2.65
C TRP A 129 -3.71 5.05 -2.18
N ASN A 130 -4.06 6.15 -2.83
CA ASN A 130 -3.56 7.48 -2.47
C ASN A 130 -4.25 8.09 -1.23
N ASP A 131 -5.50 7.71 -0.95
CA ASP A 131 -6.33 8.25 0.14
C ASP A 131 -6.99 7.15 0.98
N TYR A 132 -7.27 7.43 2.26
CA TYR A 132 -7.91 6.46 3.17
C TYR A 132 -9.21 5.88 2.59
N ILE A 133 -9.13 4.62 2.17
CA ILE A 133 -10.22 3.94 1.46
C ILE A 133 -11.47 3.70 2.32
N GLN A 134 -11.30 3.63 3.64
CA GLN A 134 -12.37 3.40 4.63
C GLN A 134 -13.44 4.50 4.63
N LYS A 135 -13.20 5.63 3.95
CA LYS A 135 -14.17 6.73 3.86
C LYS A 135 -15.41 6.38 3.02
N LYS A 136 -15.38 5.35 2.16
CA LYS A 136 -16.50 4.97 1.29
C LYS A 136 -16.65 3.45 1.07
N PRO A 137 -17.84 2.87 1.31
CA PRO A 137 -18.09 1.45 1.07
C PRO A 137 -17.88 0.97 -0.38
N SER A 138 -18.17 1.79 -1.39
CA SER A 138 -18.01 1.44 -2.81
C SER A 138 -16.57 1.06 -3.17
N ASN A 139 -15.59 1.74 -2.55
CA ASN A 139 -14.18 1.48 -2.82
C ASN A 139 -13.73 0.16 -2.17
N ILE A 140 -14.33 -0.20 -1.03
CA ILE A 140 -14.10 -1.46 -0.34
C ILE A 140 -14.60 -2.62 -1.20
N GLU A 141 -15.78 -2.51 -1.82
CA GLU A 141 -16.30 -3.53 -2.74
C GLU A 141 -15.46 -3.70 -4.00
N LEU A 142 -14.91 -2.60 -4.53
CA LEU A 142 -14.00 -2.64 -5.67
C LEU A 142 -12.67 -3.33 -5.32
N ILE A 143 -12.10 -3.08 -4.14
CA ILE A 143 -10.91 -3.82 -3.69
C ILE A 143 -11.22 -5.29 -3.40
N LYS A 144 -12.37 -5.58 -2.79
CA LYS A 144 -12.85 -6.96 -2.59
C LYS A 144 -12.90 -7.70 -3.91
N SER A 145 -13.41 -7.08 -4.97
CA SER A 145 -13.44 -7.73 -6.27
C SER A 145 -12.02 -8.05 -6.74
N TRP A 146 -11.02 -7.18 -6.58
CA TRP A 146 -9.64 -7.51 -7.02
C TRP A 146 -8.97 -8.60 -6.20
N ILE A 147 -9.25 -8.64 -4.89
CA ILE A 147 -8.76 -9.72 -4.04
C ILE A 147 -9.41 -11.05 -4.46
N LYS A 148 -10.73 -11.02 -4.71
CA LYS A 148 -11.55 -12.19 -5.08
C LYS A 148 -11.48 -12.58 -6.56
N THR A 149 -11.05 -11.72 -7.46
CA THR A 149 -10.91 -12.03 -8.89
C THR A 149 -9.63 -12.86 -9.04
N LEU A 150 -9.78 -14.14 -8.68
CA LEU A 150 -9.10 -15.33 -9.16
C LEU A 150 -10.21 -16.37 -9.35
#